data_AF-M0MTX1-F1
#
_entry.id   AF-M0MTX1-F1
#
_cell.length_a   1.000
_cell.length_b   1.000
_cell.length_c   1.000
_cell.angle_alpha   90.00
_cell.angle_beta   90.00
_cell.angle_gamma   90.00
#
_symmetry.space_group_name_H-M   'P 1'
#
loop_
_entity.id
_entity.type
_entity.pdbx_description
1 polymer ?
#
loop_
_entity_poly.entity_id
_entity_poly.type
_entity_poly.pdbx_seq_one_letter_code
_entity_poly.pdbx_strand_id
1 'polypeptide(L)'
;MLSYSPDDRDDAFDFRQYFDEDAVIIIDTGAVRDKSQSAMTLVILSMLWRALKRRKRESKLNTEQPLVNIYLDEASTVATSDMLGKMLAEGREFGCALILLTQYPEQFESDETEKDVAKEVYNNIGSIITSSVENDKRLAERLATDEESPQEIANRLGALNDGEWLLKLRSPYENRDPEMFIGRSQSLPPGHPDGDRQATEAELQTYENGYPATIDRAGEDAVSLDEPHPAESIQDGEELQRVDSALGLTQRLPDCVEYDEDRHAIKCESCQSHHDPNIDGMRRAINCCHDLDAVDRDDVPVCEINLKLTAEERAAAALTDRQLCFLQVVHDAQQGHHDPLEFDLIRDSMMRLKEYVDIDNEAVKELTNSDLMNRDTQPHLLYSVTADGRNVINETHRAGLDHGDGVGDLTESSQHIFAVEVARRYLEAAYVDNDESAVVEARPYYGVDDGHRLDLVGLDADGEIAVAVEVERSNPDRRSAAPADFDKIAATGCEDAIWVAMSRRKGHEILAALNDPDDGDPRVENTYSDGTPLSEVTIETEGLTDIYPVKHLRNTLDLEK
;
A
#
# COMPACT_ATOMS: atom_id res chain seq x y z
N MET A 1 -0.29 -7.29 -0.53
CA MET A 1 -0.42 -7.44 -1.99
C MET A 1 -1.53 -6.49 -2.38
N LEU A 2 -1.23 -5.47 -3.18
CA LEU A 2 -2.25 -4.65 -3.83
C LEU A 2 -3.30 -5.61 -4.42
N SER A 3 -4.57 -5.40 -4.07
CA SER A 3 -5.68 -6.13 -4.67
C SER A 3 -5.66 -5.75 -6.15
N TYR A 4 -5.28 -6.71 -6.99
CA TYR A 4 -5.47 -6.64 -8.42
C TYR A 4 -6.58 -7.65 -8.70
N SER A 5 -7.78 -7.16 -8.98
CA SER A 5 -8.81 -7.98 -9.62
C SER A 5 -8.22 -8.59 -10.91
N PRO A 6 -8.47 -9.87 -11.21
CA PRO A 6 -8.08 -10.46 -12.49
C PRO A 6 -8.74 -9.76 -13.69
N ASP A 7 -9.90 -9.12 -13.49
CA ASP A 7 -10.63 -8.37 -14.52
C ASP A 7 -10.22 -6.88 -14.61
N ASP A 8 -9.68 -6.27 -13.55
CA ASP A 8 -9.15 -4.87 -13.60
C ASP A 8 -7.73 -4.76 -14.20
N ARG A 9 -7.09 -5.90 -14.53
CA ARG A 9 -5.76 -5.88 -15.15
C ARG A 9 -5.76 -5.38 -16.59
N ASP A 10 -6.92 -5.34 -17.23
CA ASP A 10 -7.07 -4.78 -18.56
C ASP A 10 -7.29 -3.24 -18.53
N ASP A 11 -7.69 -2.66 -17.39
CA ASP A 11 -7.96 -1.21 -17.23
C ASP A 11 -6.89 -0.45 -16.43
N ALA A 12 -5.96 -1.14 -15.77
CA ALA A 12 -4.87 -0.50 -15.02
C ALA A 12 -3.80 0.11 -15.97
N PHE A 13 -3.52 1.41 -15.85
CA PHE A 13 -2.53 2.11 -16.67
C PHE A 13 -1.14 1.49 -16.55
N ASP A 14 -0.64 0.94 -17.66
CA ASP A 14 0.65 0.27 -17.74
C ASP A 14 1.57 0.99 -18.71
N PHE A 15 2.59 1.67 -18.16
CA PHE A 15 3.63 2.36 -18.93
C PHE A 15 4.27 1.51 -20.04
N ARG A 16 4.30 0.18 -19.88
CA ARG A 16 4.88 -0.73 -20.87
C ARG A 16 4.13 -0.74 -22.20
N GLN A 17 2.83 -0.41 -22.19
CA GLN A 17 2.02 -0.32 -23.41
C GLN A 17 2.42 0.89 -24.27
N TYR A 18 3.01 1.92 -23.65
CA TYR A 18 3.28 3.21 -24.30
C TYR A 18 4.76 3.46 -24.61
N PHE A 19 5.69 2.68 -24.06
CA PHE A 19 7.13 2.91 -24.23
C PHE A 19 7.65 2.78 -25.67
N ASP A 20 6.91 2.10 -26.54
CA ASP A 20 7.23 1.93 -27.96
C ASP A 20 6.33 2.79 -28.88
N GLU A 21 5.40 3.56 -28.30
CA GLU A 21 4.47 4.44 -29.02
C GLU A 21 4.98 5.88 -29.09
N ASP A 22 4.61 6.61 -30.15
CA ASP A 22 4.85 8.06 -30.26
C ASP A 22 3.78 8.81 -29.46
N ALA A 23 3.88 8.71 -28.14
CA ALA A 23 2.90 9.19 -27.18
C ALA A 23 3.48 10.23 -26.22
N VAL A 24 2.65 11.20 -25.83
CA VAL A 24 2.93 12.13 -24.73
C VAL A 24 1.97 11.81 -23.60
N ILE A 25 2.52 11.42 -22.45
CA ILE A 25 1.74 11.14 -21.23
C ILE A 25 1.92 12.35 -20.31
N ILE A 26 0.81 12.99 -19.97
CA ILE A 26 0.77 14.09 -19.00
C ILE A 26 0.09 13.54 -17.75
N ILE A 27 0.78 13.61 -16.62
CA ILE A 27 0.21 13.28 -15.31
C ILE A 27 0.02 14.60 -14.58
N ASP A 28 -1.21 15.09 -14.60
CA ASP A 28 -1.56 16.32 -13.89
C ASP A 28 -1.75 15.99 -12.39
N THR A 29 -1.00 16.71 -11.56
CA THR A 29 -1.05 16.58 -10.10
C THR A 29 -1.44 17.88 -9.43
N GLY A 30 -1.87 18.91 -10.19
CA GLY A 30 -2.15 20.25 -9.66
C GLY A 30 -3.39 20.35 -8.77
N ALA A 31 -4.28 19.35 -8.80
CA ALA A 31 -5.45 19.26 -7.92
C ALA A 31 -5.14 18.57 -6.57
N VAL A 32 -3.93 18.01 -6.44
CA VAL A 32 -3.46 17.24 -5.29
C VAL A 32 -2.83 18.15 -4.25
N ARG A 33 -3.01 17.88 -2.95
CA ARG A 33 -2.30 18.62 -1.89
C ARG A 33 -0.79 18.35 -1.93
N ASP A 34 0.04 19.38 -1.70
CA ASP A 34 1.51 19.36 -1.85
C ASP A 34 2.22 18.13 -1.22
N LYS A 35 1.82 17.70 0.00
CA LYS A 35 2.40 16.51 0.66
C LYS A 35 2.03 15.20 -0.04
N SER A 36 0.82 15.10 -0.58
CA SER A 36 0.33 13.93 -1.35
C SER A 36 0.96 13.89 -2.75
N GLN A 37 1.20 15.06 -3.34
CA GLN A 37 1.80 15.21 -4.67
C GLN A 37 3.19 14.58 -4.74
N SER A 38 4.01 14.82 -3.70
CA SER A 38 5.36 14.25 -3.59
C SER A 38 5.33 12.72 -3.48
N ALA A 39 4.43 12.18 -2.65
CA ALA A 39 4.28 10.73 -2.47
C ALA A 39 3.76 10.05 -3.74
N MET A 40 2.77 10.66 -4.41
CA MET A 40 2.20 10.16 -5.65
C MET A 40 3.24 10.15 -6.77
N THR A 41 3.99 11.25 -6.91
CA THR A 41 5.11 11.37 -7.85
C THR A 41 6.14 10.26 -7.61
N LEU A 42 6.49 9.95 -6.36
CA LEU A 42 7.41 8.85 -6.03
C LEU A 42 6.86 7.47 -6.39
N VAL A 43 5.56 7.23 -6.22
CA VAL A 43 4.90 5.98 -6.64
C VAL A 43 4.96 5.83 -8.15
N ILE A 44 4.60 6.89 -8.89
CA ILE A 44 4.65 6.93 -10.37
C ILE A 44 6.08 6.67 -10.86
N LEU A 45 7.07 7.37 -10.32
CA LEU A 45 8.48 7.17 -10.67
C LEU A 45 8.92 5.73 -10.35
N SER A 46 8.46 5.16 -9.24
CA SER A 46 8.76 3.76 -8.88
C SER A 46 8.14 2.76 -9.85
N MET A 47 6.89 3.00 -10.31
CA MET A 47 6.21 2.16 -11.30
C MET A 47 6.93 2.24 -12.65
N LEU A 48 7.22 3.45 -13.13
CA LEU A 48 7.94 3.70 -14.36
C LEU A 48 9.33 3.05 -14.32
N TRP A 49 10.06 3.18 -13.21
CA TRP A 49 11.38 2.57 -13.05
C TRP A 49 11.35 1.04 -13.08
N ARG A 50 10.35 0.42 -12.46
CA ARG A 50 10.13 -1.04 -12.55
C ARG A 50 9.80 -1.46 -13.97
N ALA A 51 8.98 -0.69 -14.67
CA ALA A 51 8.60 -0.94 -16.06
C ALA A 51 9.83 -0.87 -17.00
N LEU A 52 10.68 0.15 -16.88
CA LEU A 52 11.93 0.27 -17.63
C LEU A 52 12.90 -0.90 -17.37
N LYS A 53 13.07 -1.28 -16.10
CA LYS A 53 13.90 -2.44 -15.72
C LYS A 53 13.40 -3.73 -16.33
N ARG A 54 12.08 -3.90 -16.37
CA ARG A 54 11.43 -5.05 -17.01
C ARG A 54 11.61 -5.03 -18.52
N ARG A 55 11.36 -3.90 -19.19
CA ARG A 55 11.57 -3.70 -20.64
C ARG A 55 12.99 -4.11 -21.06
N LYS A 56 14.00 -3.69 -20.30
CA LYS A 56 15.40 -4.06 -20.56
C LYS A 56 15.69 -5.57 -20.36
N ARG A 57 15.11 -6.18 -19.32
CA ARG A 57 15.28 -7.63 -19.06
C ARG A 57 14.65 -8.49 -20.16
N GLU A 58 13.51 -8.04 -20.68
CA GLU A 58 12.73 -8.74 -21.72
C GLU A 58 13.32 -8.52 -23.12
N SER A 59 13.97 -7.37 -23.39
CA SER A 59 14.51 -7.04 -24.71
C SER A 59 15.85 -7.70 -25.09
N LYS A 60 16.16 -8.92 -24.59
CA LYS A 60 17.41 -9.63 -24.91
C LYS A 60 17.67 -9.86 -26.42
N LEU A 61 16.71 -9.52 -27.28
CA LEU A 61 16.75 -9.67 -28.74
C LEU A 61 16.67 -8.34 -29.54
N ASN A 62 16.44 -7.18 -28.92
CA ASN A 62 16.25 -5.89 -29.62
C ASN A 62 17.33 -4.87 -29.21
N THR A 63 18.14 -4.41 -30.17
CA THR A 63 19.27 -3.50 -29.95
C THR A 63 18.91 -2.01 -30.00
N GLU A 64 17.72 -1.64 -30.47
CA GLU A 64 17.26 -0.25 -30.55
C GLU A 64 15.93 -0.12 -29.80
N GLN A 65 15.96 0.50 -28.62
CA GLN A 65 14.78 0.82 -27.83
C GLN A 65 14.54 2.33 -27.89
N PRO A 66 13.31 2.80 -28.20
CA PRO A 66 12.94 4.19 -28.06
C PRO A 66 13.29 4.76 -26.67
N LEU A 67 13.89 5.95 -26.69
CA LEU A 67 14.26 6.69 -25.48
C LEU A 67 13.01 7.22 -24.78
N VAL A 68 12.84 6.89 -23.51
CA VAL A 68 11.78 7.46 -22.67
C VAL A 68 12.30 8.76 -22.07
N ASN A 69 11.64 9.88 -22.36
CA ASN A 69 11.97 11.19 -21.80
C ASN A 69 11.01 11.51 -20.65
N ILE A 70 11.55 11.67 -19.44
CA ILE A 70 10.77 12.02 -18.25
C ILE A 70 11.02 13.49 -17.95
N TYR A 71 9.97 14.29 -18.01
CA TYR A 71 9.97 15.67 -17.55
C TYR A 71 9.35 15.71 -16.15
N LEU A 72 10.16 16.02 -15.15
CA LEU A 72 9.73 16.10 -13.77
C LEU A 72 9.64 17.57 -13.37
N ASP A 73 8.42 18.07 -13.24
CA ASP A 73 8.17 19.39 -12.68
C ASP A 73 8.32 19.37 -11.16
N GLU A 74 8.73 20.50 -10.58
CA GLU A 74 8.99 20.67 -9.14
C GLU A 74 9.83 19.55 -8.51
N ALA A 75 10.88 19.12 -9.22
CA ALA A 75 11.67 17.93 -8.88
C ALA A 75 12.32 17.95 -7.49
N SER A 76 12.46 19.14 -6.87
CA SER A 76 12.98 19.31 -5.52
C SER A 76 12.08 18.69 -4.45
N THR A 77 10.76 18.61 -4.67
CA THR A 77 9.80 18.00 -3.73
C THR A 77 10.08 16.52 -3.47
N VAL A 78 10.66 15.82 -4.45
CA VAL A 78 11.02 14.40 -4.37
C VAL A 78 12.53 14.15 -4.27
N ALA A 79 13.31 15.22 -4.03
CA ALA A 79 14.77 15.19 -3.95
C ALA A 79 15.34 14.34 -2.82
N THR A 80 14.61 14.17 -1.71
CA THR A 80 15.04 13.37 -0.56
C THR A 80 14.94 11.86 -0.80
N SER A 81 14.39 11.44 -1.94
CA SER A 81 14.22 10.03 -2.26
C SER A 81 15.46 9.41 -2.90
N ASP A 82 15.91 8.29 -2.33
CA ASP A 82 16.90 7.39 -2.92
C ASP A 82 16.57 6.97 -4.37
N MET A 83 15.29 7.01 -4.76
CA MET A 83 14.85 6.64 -6.11
C MET A 83 15.36 7.61 -7.17
N LEU A 84 15.27 8.92 -6.92
CA LEU A 84 15.66 9.95 -7.88
C LEU A 84 17.16 9.90 -8.14
N GLY A 85 17.97 9.80 -7.08
CA GLY A 85 19.42 9.63 -7.19
C GLY A 85 19.79 8.38 -7.99
N LYS A 86 19.07 7.27 -7.79
CA LYS A 86 19.27 6.04 -8.55
C LYS A 86 18.92 6.19 -10.03
N MET A 87 17.83 6.87 -10.37
CA MET A 87 17.44 7.13 -11.76
C MET A 87 18.43 8.05 -12.47
N LEU A 88 18.97 9.07 -11.78
CA LEU A 88 20.03 9.92 -12.31
C LEU A 88 21.33 9.15 -12.61
N ALA A 89 21.70 8.21 -11.74
CA ALA A 89 22.90 7.40 -11.90
C ALA A 89 22.75 6.30 -12.98
N GLU A 90 21.62 5.57 -12.96
CA GLU A 90 21.40 4.35 -13.75
C GLU A 90 20.53 4.57 -14.99
N GLY A 91 19.80 5.68 -15.12
CA GLY A 91 18.72 5.86 -16.12
C GLY A 91 19.15 5.64 -17.58
N ARG A 92 20.37 6.09 -17.92
CA ARG A 92 20.97 5.88 -19.25
C ARG A 92 21.06 4.40 -19.63
N GLU A 93 21.30 3.53 -18.64
CA GLU A 93 21.40 2.09 -18.85
C GLU A 93 20.07 1.48 -19.34
N PHE A 94 18.95 2.13 -19.04
CA PHE A 94 17.59 1.65 -19.33
C PHE A 94 16.89 2.42 -20.45
N GLY A 95 17.63 3.21 -21.23
CA GLY A 95 17.03 4.02 -22.31
C GLY A 95 16.10 5.11 -21.77
N CYS A 96 16.45 5.70 -20.62
CA CYS A 96 15.69 6.75 -19.97
C CYS A 96 16.51 8.04 -19.87
N ALA A 97 15.94 9.14 -20.34
CA ALA A 97 16.44 10.50 -20.11
C ALA A 97 15.55 11.19 -19.08
N LEU A 98 16.18 11.87 -18.12
CA LEU A 98 15.50 12.59 -17.05
C LEU A 98 15.78 14.08 -17.18
N ILE A 99 14.72 14.87 -17.22
CA ILE A 99 14.72 16.33 -17.31
C ILE A 99 14.08 16.83 -16.02
N LEU A 100 14.88 17.50 -15.19
CA LEU A 100 14.41 18.07 -13.93
C LEU A 100 14.11 19.55 -14.13
N LEU A 101 12.91 19.97 -13.74
CA LEU A 101 12.51 21.37 -13.68
C LEU A 101 12.46 21.76 -12.20
N THR A 102 13.18 22.82 -11.85
CA THR A 102 13.24 23.35 -10.48
C THR A 102 13.36 24.87 -10.53
N GLN A 103 12.88 25.54 -9.50
CA GLN A 103 13.06 26.96 -9.33
C GLN A 103 14.50 27.29 -8.92
N TYR A 104 15.07 26.51 -7.99
CA TYR A 104 16.44 26.72 -7.50
C TYR A 104 17.15 25.37 -7.29
N PRO A 105 18.37 25.19 -7.85
CA PRO A 105 19.16 23.97 -7.63
C PRO A 105 19.52 23.70 -6.16
N GLU A 106 19.61 24.73 -5.32
CA GLU A 106 19.85 24.59 -3.88
C GLU A 106 18.76 23.80 -3.15
N GLN A 107 17.55 23.69 -3.70
CA GLN A 107 16.46 22.91 -3.10
C GLN A 107 16.73 21.40 -3.04
N PHE A 108 17.73 20.91 -3.77
CA PHE A 108 18.17 19.51 -3.66
C PHE A 108 19.05 19.25 -2.43
N GLU A 109 19.44 20.30 -1.69
CA GLU A 109 20.29 20.19 -0.50
C GLU A 109 19.43 19.82 0.74
N SER A 110 19.67 18.64 1.31
CA SER A 110 19.04 18.21 2.57
C SER A 110 20.06 17.54 3.50
N ASP A 111 20.01 17.86 4.79
CA ASP A 111 20.87 17.28 5.83
C ASP A 111 20.43 15.86 6.27
N GLU A 112 19.31 15.35 5.75
CA GLU A 112 18.61 14.16 6.27
C GLU A 112 18.86 12.84 5.51
N THR A 113 19.61 12.85 4.41
CA THR A 113 19.79 11.66 3.54
C THR A 113 21.21 11.08 3.58
N GLU A 114 21.36 9.76 3.71
CA GLU A 114 22.65 9.04 3.63
C GLU A 114 23.37 9.17 2.26
N LYS A 115 22.62 9.51 1.20
CA LYS A 115 23.16 9.78 -0.14
C LYS A 115 22.85 11.21 -0.55
N ASP A 116 23.90 11.94 -0.93
CA ASP A 116 23.82 13.33 -1.38
C ASP A 116 23.16 13.40 -2.77
N VAL A 117 21.82 13.43 -2.84
CA VAL A 117 21.07 13.57 -4.10
C VAL A 117 21.44 14.87 -4.82
N ALA A 118 21.73 15.94 -4.07
CA ALA A 118 22.27 17.17 -4.63
C ALA A 118 23.55 16.90 -5.43
N LYS A 119 24.48 16.12 -4.87
CA LYS A 119 25.70 15.71 -5.59
C LYS A 119 25.39 14.96 -6.89
N GLU A 120 24.40 14.07 -6.90
CA GLU A 120 24.03 13.35 -8.13
C GLU A 120 23.40 14.29 -9.16
N VAL A 121 22.57 15.24 -8.74
CA VAL A 121 21.98 16.29 -9.59
C VAL A 121 23.08 17.15 -10.22
N TYR A 122 24.00 17.69 -9.42
CA TYR A 122 25.08 18.54 -9.94
C TYR A 122 26.08 17.77 -10.82
N ASN A 123 26.34 16.49 -10.56
CA ASN A 123 27.40 15.74 -11.26
C ASN A 123 26.90 14.89 -12.44
N ASN A 124 25.69 14.34 -12.40
CA ASN A 124 25.21 13.44 -13.46
C ASN A 124 24.38 14.16 -14.53
N ILE A 125 23.94 15.39 -14.28
CA ILE A 125 23.26 16.20 -15.27
C ILE A 125 24.28 16.75 -16.26
N GLY A 126 24.12 16.30 -17.51
CA GLY A 126 24.98 16.69 -18.62
C GLY A 126 24.65 18.06 -19.19
N SER A 127 23.36 18.32 -19.42
CA SER A 127 22.86 19.55 -20.04
C SER A 127 22.13 20.40 -19.01
N ILE A 128 22.42 21.70 -18.97
CA ILE A 128 21.81 22.68 -18.06
C ILE A 128 21.23 23.81 -18.89
N ILE A 129 19.98 24.16 -18.59
CA ILE A 129 19.28 25.33 -19.12
C ILE A 129 18.81 26.11 -17.90
N THR A 130 19.23 27.35 -17.75
CA THR A 130 18.94 28.14 -16.55
C THR A 130 18.64 29.60 -16.91
N SER A 131 17.65 30.18 -16.24
CA SER A 131 17.32 31.60 -16.31
C SER A 131 18.18 32.39 -15.31
N SER A 132 17.82 33.64 -15.03
CA SER A 132 18.47 34.39 -13.96
C SER A 132 18.31 33.66 -12.62
N VAL A 133 19.44 33.38 -11.96
CA VAL A 133 19.49 32.80 -10.61
C VAL A 133 20.44 33.66 -9.78
N GLU A 134 19.90 34.34 -8.77
CA GLU A 134 20.69 35.17 -7.88
C GLU A 134 21.38 34.30 -6.82
N ASN A 135 22.72 34.43 -6.72
CA ASN A 135 23.54 33.90 -5.62
C ASN A 135 23.72 32.37 -5.48
N ASP A 136 23.48 31.56 -6.52
CA ASP A 136 23.80 30.13 -6.50
C ASP A 136 25.30 29.87 -6.77
N LYS A 137 26.06 29.60 -5.70
CA LYS A 137 27.51 29.37 -5.77
C LYS A 137 27.86 28.03 -6.41
N ARG A 138 27.09 26.97 -6.14
CA ARG A 138 27.40 25.62 -6.64
C ARG A 138 27.14 25.51 -8.12
N LEU A 139 26.07 26.12 -8.61
CA LEU A 139 25.81 26.21 -10.04
C LEU A 139 26.91 26.99 -10.76
N ALA A 140 27.34 28.12 -10.20
CA ALA A 140 28.45 28.90 -10.76
C ALA A 140 29.76 28.10 -10.79
N GLU A 141 30.09 27.38 -9.73
CA GLU A 141 31.25 26.47 -9.66
C GLU A 141 31.16 25.33 -10.69
N ARG A 142 29.96 24.75 -10.88
CA ARG A 142 29.70 23.67 -11.83
C ARG A 142 29.78 24.10 -13.29
N LEU A 143 29.41 25.34 -13.57
CA LEU A 143 29.40 25.93 -14.90
C LEU A 143 30.75 26.54 -15.29
N ALA A 144 31.58 26.91 -14.30
CA ALA A 144 32.93 27.44 -14.50
C ALA A 144 33.79 26.54 -15.40
N THR A 145 34.72 27.19 -16.10
CA THR A 145 35.69 26.54 -16.99
C THR A 145 37.09 27.08 -16.66
N ASP A 146 38.12 26.53 -17.31
CA ASP A 146 39.48 27.09 -17.17
C ASP A 146 39.57 28.55 -17.68
N GLU A 147 38.64 28.96 -18.55
CA GLU A 147 38.58 30.29 -19.16
C GLU A 147 37.68 31.26 -18.39
N GLU A 148 36.63 30.76 -17.72
CA GLU A 148 35.66 31.56 -16.98
C GLU A 148 35.57 31.10 -15.52
N SER A 149 35.96 32.00 -14.62
CA SER A 149 35.91 31.75 -13.18
C SER A 149 34.46 31.64 -12.66
N PRO A 150 34.23 30.97 -11.52
CA PRO A 150 32.90 30.90 -10.90
C PRO A 150 32.27 32.29 -10.68
N GLN A 151 33.07 33.30 -10.34
CA GLN A 151 32.56 34.66 -10.14
C GLN A 151 32.07 35.30 -11.44
N GLU A 152 32.76 35.06 -12.56
CA GLU A 152 32.34 35.55 -13.88
C GLU A 152 31.04 34.87 -14.32
N ILE A 153 30.90 33.56 -14.08
CA ILE A 153 29.66 32.85 -14.33
C ILE A 153 28.51 33.36 -13.45
N ALA A 154 28.74 33.57 -12.15
CA ALA A 154 27.73 34.12 -11.24
C ALA A 154 27.25 35.50 -11.72
N ASN A 155 28.17 36.35 -12.18
CA ASN A 155 27.83 37.65 -12.77
C ASN A 155 27.01 37.51 -14.06
N ARG A 156 27.30 36.51 -14.90
CA ARG A 156 26.52 36.21 -16.12
C ARG A 156 25.12 35.74 -15.79
N LEU A 157 24.97 34.82 -14.82
CA LEU A 157 23.66 34.31 -14.37
C LEU A 157 22.78 35.44 -13.84
N GLY A 158 23.31 36.30 -12.96
CA GLY A 158 22.56 37.44 -12.41
C GLY A 158 22.28 38.57 -13.40
N ALA A 159 22.85 38.52 -14.61
CA ALA A 159 22.64 39.53 -15.65
C ALA A 159 21.65 39.10 -16.75
N LEU A 160 21.10 37.88 -16.67
CA LEU A 160 20.10 37.39 -17.62
C LEU A 160 18.79 38.16 -17.45
N ASN A 161 18.21 38.63 -18.57
CA ASN A 161 16.89 39.25 -18.57
C ASN A 161 15.79 38.19 -18.64
N ASP A 162 14.55 38.58 -18.34
CA ASP A 162 13.38 37.72 -18.51
C ASP A 162 13.31 37.17 -19.94
N GLY A 163 13.17 35.85 -20.03
CA GLY A 163 13.16 35.13 -21.31
C GLY A 163 14.54 34.91 -21.94
N GLU A 164 15.64 35.33 -21.31
CA GLU A 164 17.00 34.90 -21.66
C GLU A 164 17.41 33.69 -20.82
N TRP A 165 18.01 32.71 -21.49
CA TRP A 165 18.42 31.44 -20.88
C TRP A 165 19.88 31.20 -21.17
N LEU A 166 20.67 30.81 -20.17
CA LEU A 166 22.02 30.29 -20.39
C LEU A 166 21.94 28.78 -20.64
N LEU A 167 22.49 28.32 -21.77
CA LEU A 167 22.49 26.92 -22.18
C LEU A 167 23.90 26.35 -22.14
N LYS A 168 24.06 25.27 -21.39
CA LYS A 168 25.22 24.36 -21.44
C LYS A 168 24.72 23.00 -21.89
N LEU A 169 24.93 22.65 -23.15
CA LEU A 169 24.40 21.40 -23.73
C LEU A 169 25.51 20.38 -23.89
N ARG A 170 25.17 19.09 -23.77
CA ARG A 170 26.08 17.99 -24.15
C ARG A 170 25.99 17.70 -25.63
N SER A 171 27.13 17.44 -26.24
CA SER A 171 27.16 16.89 -27.60
C SER A 171 26.72 15.41 -27.59
N PRO A 172 25.81 14.97 -28.49
CA PRO A 172 25.38 13.58 -28.58
C PRO A 172 26.41 12.63 -29.20
N TYR A 173 27.43 13.18 -29.88
CA TYR A 173 28.54 12.43 -30.48
C TYR A 173 29.84 12.86 -29.80
N GLU A 174 30.90 12.03 -29.83
CA GLU A 174 32.23 12.22 -29.19
C GLU A 174 33.01 13.50 -29.59
N ASN A 175 32.33 14.52 -30.10
CA ASN A 175 32.79 15.89 -30.29
C ASN A 175 32.78 16.67 -28.96
N ARG A 176 33.54 17.76 -28.93
CA ARG A 176 33.54 18.71 -27.82
C ARG A 176 32.13 19.26 -27.59
N ASP A 177 31.75 19.39 -26.33
CA ASP A 177 30.52 20.08 -25.94
C ASP A 177 30.53 21.51 -26.51
N PRO A 178 29.39 22.02 -26.99
CA PRO A 178 29.28 23.42 -27.42
C PRO A 178 29.64 24.37 -26.27
N GLU A 179 30.25 25.50 -26.62
CA GLU A 179 30.43 26.61 -25.67
C GLU A 179 29.07 27.07 -25.14
N MET A 180 29.05 27.59 -23.91
CA MET A 180 27.82 28.09 -23.31
C MET A 180 27.32 29.33 -24.07
N PHE A 181 26.05 29.33 -24.46
CA PHE A 181 25.44 30.43 -25.20
C PHE A 181 24.10 30.83 -24.59
N ILE A 182 23.63 32.03 -24.95
CA ILE A 182 22.34 32.56 -24.49
C ILE A 182 21.27 32.24 -25.55
N GLY A 183 20.21 31.57 -25.12
CA GLY A 183 18.97 31.37 -25.87
C GLY A 183 17.91 32.37 -25.43
N ARG A 184 16.88 32.53 -26.27
CA ARG A 184 15.74 33.41 -25.98
C ARG A 184 14.44 32.63 -26.11
N SER A 185 13.52 32.88 -25.20
CA SER A 185 12.14 32.40 -25.29
C SER A 185 11.53 32.83 -26.62
N GLN A 186 10.73 31.95 -27.21
CA GLN A 186 9.92 32.29 -28.37
C GLN A 186 8.88 33.35 -27.98
N SER A 187 8.49 34.19 -28.94
CA SER A 187 7.37 35.10 -28.74
C SER A 187 6.08 34.31 -28.51
N LEU A 188 5.18 34.87 -27.68
CA LEU A 188 3.86 34.30 -27.44
C LEU A 188 3.12 34.05 -28.76
N PRO A 189 2.33 32.97 -28.84
CA PRO A 189 1.61 32.64 -30.06
C PRO A 189 0.60 33.74 -30.41
N PRO A 190 0.20 33.83 -31.68
CA PRO A 190 -0.75 34.84 -32.13
C PRO A 190 -2.10 34.64 -31.46
N GLY A 191 -2.70 35.72 -30.95
CA GLY A 191 -3.98 35.67 -30.24
C GLY A 191 -3.87 35.34 -28.76
N HIS A 192 -2.66 35.14 -28.22
CA HIS A 192 -2.46 35.03 -26.77
C HIS A 192 -2.84 36.34 -26.06
N PRO A 193 -3.57 36.32 -24.92
CA PRO A 193 -4.02 37.54 -24.22
C PRO A 193 -2.88 38.51 -23.86
N ASP A 194 -1.74 37.96 -23.44
CA ASP A 194 -0.54 38.72 -23.09
C ASP A 194 0.41 38.95 -24.27
N GLY A 195 0.02 38.54 -25.48
CA GLY A 195 0.82 38.67 -26.69
C GLY A 195 0.49 39.93 -27.48
N ASP A 196 1.51 40.57 -28.04
CA ASP A 196 1.33 41.80 -28.83
C ASP A 196 0.74 41.56 -30.24
N ARG A 197 0.64 40.30 -30.66
CA ARG A 197 0.16 39.91 -31.99
C ARG A 197 -1.20 39.22 -31.92
N GLN A 198 -2.21 39.84 -32.53
CA GLN A 198 -3.49 39.20 -32.76
C GLN A 198 -3.37 38.04 -33.76
N ALA A 199 -4.19 37.01 -33.58
CA ALA A 199 -4.32 35.92 -34.53
C ALA A 199 -5.04 36.41 -35.79
N THR A 200 -4.57 35.96 -36.95
CA THR A 200 -5.31 36.13 -38.20
C THR A 200 -6.47 35.15 -38.28
N GLU A 201 -7.47 35.42 -39.13
CA GLU A 201 -8.60 34.51 -39.36
C GLU A 201 -8.14 33.11 -39.77
N ALA A 202 -7.10 33.00 -40.60
CA ALA A 202 -6.55 31.71 -41.02
C ALA A 202 -5.86 30.95 -39.87
N GLU A 203 -5.21 31.65 -38.95
CA GLU A 203 -4.56 31.06 -37.77
C GLU A 203 -5.61 30.61 -36.74
N LEU A 204 -6.65 31.42 -36.51
CA LEU A 204 -7.79 31.04 -35.69
C LEU A 204 -8.51 29.82 -36.27
N GLN A 205 -8.77 29.81 -37.58
CA GLN A 205 -9.40 28.69 -38.24
C GLN A 205 -8.52 27.43 -38.23
N THR A 206 -7.18 27.58 -38.29
CA THR A 206 -6.25 26.45 -38.12
C THR A 206 -6.34 25.89 -36.70
N TYR A 207 -6.39 26.75 -35.68
CA TYR A 207 -6.59 26.36 -34.30
C TYR A 207 -7.95 25.68 -34.09
N GLU A 208 -9.05 26.29 -34.53
CA GLU A 208 -10.41 25.75 -34.42
C GLU A 208 -10.58 24.40 -35.13
N ASN A 209 -9.87 24.17 -36.23
CA ASN A 209 -9.88 22.89 -36.93
C ASN A 209 -8.97 21.84 -36.26
N GLY A 210 -7.84 22.28 -35.70
CA GLY A 210 -6.86 21.40 -35.06
C GLY A 210 -7.25 21.00 -33.64
N TYR A 211 -8.01 21.84 -32.93
CA TYR A 211 -8.38 21.65 -31.54
C TYR A 211 -9.29 20.42 -31.33
N PRO A 212 -10.40 20.23 -32.07
CA PRO A 212 -11.20 19.02 -31.99
C PRO A 212 -10.40 17.78 -32.34
N ALA A 213 -9.59 17.83 -33.40
CA ALA A 213 -8.74 16.70 -33.79
C ALA A 213 -7.64 16.39 -32.75
N THR A 214 -7.30 17.32 -31.87
CA THR A 214 -6.38 17.11 -30.75
C THR A 214 -7.11 16.50 -29.56
N ILE A 215 -8.33 16.96 -29.25
CA ILE A 215 -9.22 16.33 -28.25
C ILE A 215 -9.55 14.90 -28.66
N ASP A 216 -9.95 14.66 -29.91
CA ASP A 216 -10.31 13.32 -30.41
C ASP A 216 -9.11 12.34 -30.40
N ARG A 217 -7.87 12.87 -30.45
CA ARG A 217 -6.64 12.07 -30.34
C ARG A 217 -6.18 11.91 -28.89
N ALA A 218 -6.62 12.77 -27.99
CA ALA A 218 -6.36 12.63 -26.57
C ALA A 218 -7.29 11.53 -26.04
N GLY A 219 -6.74 10.34 -25.81
CA GLY A 219 -7.41 9.36 -24.97
C GLY A 219 -7.38 9.87 -23.54
N GLU A 220 -8.53 10.21 -22.98
CA GLU A 220 -8.67 10.37 -21.53
C GLU A 220 -8.83 8.97 -20.92
N ASP A 221 -7.70 8.32 -20.63
CA ASP A 221 -7.70 7.27 -19.63
C ASP A 221 -7.77 7.98 -18.27
N ALA A 222 -8.98 8.25 -17.80
CA ALA A 222 -9.21 8.74 -16.46
C ALA A 222 -8.91 7.60 -15.47
N VAL A 223 -7.62 7.42 -15.15
CA VAL A 223 -7.25 6.72 -13.94
C VAL A 223 -7.59 7.68 -12.80
N SER A 224 -8.75 7.48 -12.17
CA SER A 224 -8.93 7.99 -10.81
C SER A 224 -7.87 7.29 -9.97
N LEU A 225 -6.76 7.97 -9.75
CA LEU A 225 -6.07 7.75 -8.49
C LEU A 225 -7.05 8.31 -7.47
N ASP A 226 -7.73 7.43 -6.75
CA ASP A 226 -8.37 7.80 -5.49
C ASP A 226 -7.24 8.32 -4.60
N GLU A 227 -6.98 9.62 -4.74
CA GLU A 227 -6.34 10.38 -3.70
C GLU A 227 -7.24 10.22 -2.48
N PRO A 228 -6.71 9.77 -1.34
CA PRO A 228 -7.47 9.84 -0.11
C PRO A 228 -7.92 11.29 0.02
N HIS A 229 -9.25 11.50 0.03
CA HIS A 229 -9.85 12.80 0.22
C HIS A 229 -9.07 13.52 1.30
N PRO A 230 -8.40 14.61 0.97
CA PRO A 230 -7.72 15.32 2.00
C PRO A 230 -8.86 16.10 2.66
N ALA A 231 -9.33 15.58 3.80
CA ALA A 231 -10.29 16.22 4.67
C ALA A 231 -9.90 17.70 4.81
N GLU A 232 -10.89 18.59 4.81
CA GLU A 232 -10.74 19.99 5.19
C GLU A 232 -9.62 20.12 6.22
N SER A 233 -8.69 21.05 5.97
CA SER A 233 -7.56 21.35 6.85
C SER A 233 -7.84 21.00 8.30
N ILE A 234 -7.35 19.83 8.75
CA ILE A 234 -7.41 19.42 10.14
C ILE A 234 -6.61 20.48 10.87
N GLN A 235 -7.33 21.34 11.59
CA GLN A 235 -6.72 22.14 12.63
C GLN A 235 -6.06 21.13 13.57
N ASP A 236 -4.77 21.31 13.83
CA ASP A 236 -4.07 20.60 14.89
C ASP A 236 -4.94 20.60 16.16
N GLY A 237 -5.53 19.45 16.48
CA GLY A 237 -6.19 19.18 17.77
C GLY A 237 -7.70 19.45 17.90
N GLU A 238 -8.55 19.11 16.93
CA GLU A 238 -10.00 19.04 17.20
C GLU A 238 -10.35 17.76 18.00
N GLU A 239 -10.83 17.96 19.24
CA GLU A 239 -11.53 16.92 20.00
C GLU A 239 -12.77 16.47 19.22
N LEU A 240 -12.90 15.16 18.98
CA LEU A 240 -14.09 14.63 18.31
C LEU A 240 -15.29 14.81 19.25
N GLN A 241 -16.39 15.33 18.70
CA GLN A 241 -17.66 15.43 19.44
C GLN A 241 -18.15 14.05 19.92
N ARG A 242 -17.81 13.00 19.15
CA ARG A 242 -18.21 11.63 19.39
C ARG A 242 -17.07 10.66 19.06
N VAL A 243 -16.83 9.70 19.94
CA VAL A 243 -15.79 8.65 19.78
C VAL A 243 -16.35 7.22 19.93
N ASP A 244 -17.66 7.08 20.18
CA ASP A 244 -18.35 5.80 20.31
C ASP A 244 -19.01 5.32 19.01
N SER A 245 -18.87 6.07 17.90
CA SER A 245 -19.42 5.69 16.60
C SER A 245 -18.56 6.21 15.44
N ALA A 246 -18.43 5.40 14.39
CA ALA A 246 -17.72 5.79 13.17
C ALA A 246 -18.63 6.49 12.15
N LEU A 247 -19.96 6.50 12.35
CA LEU A 247 -20.92 7.03 11.37
C LEU A 247 -20.74 8.52 11.07
N GLY A 248 -20.24 9.30 12.03
CA GLY A 248 -19.90 10.72 11.83
C GLY A 248 -18.47 10.97 11.36
N LEU A 249 -17.68 9.91 11.19
CA LEU A 249 -16.28 9.98 10.73
C LEU A 249 -16.17 9.45 9.29
N THR A 250 -16.88 8.37 8.99
CA THR A 250 -16.86 7.67 7.71
C THR A 250 -17.43 8.53 6.58
N GLN A 251 -16.77 8.47 5.43
CA GLN A 251 -17.30 8.96 4.16
C GLN A 251 -17.98 7.86 3.33
N ARG A 252 -17.99 6.62 3.85
CA ARG A 252 -18.58 5.45 3.21
C ARG A 252 -19.89 5.11 3.93
N LEU A 253 -20.99 5.37 3.24
CA LEU A 253 -22.35 4.97 3.62
C LEU A 253 -23.05 4.48 2.36
N PRO A 254 -23.99 3.52 2.46
CA PRO A 254 -24.78 3.12 1.31
C PRO A 254 -25.59 4.30 0.79
N ASP A 255 -25.68 4.48 -0.52
CA ASP A 255 -26.45 5.59 -1.16
C ASP A 255 -27.89 5.72 -0.65
N CYS A 256 -28.49 4.63 -0.17
CA CYS A 256 -29.84 4.63 0.36
C CYS A 256 -29.98 5.11 1.81
N VAL A 257 -28.87 5.48 2.44
CA VAL A 257 -28.72 5.79 3.86
C VAL A 257 -27.96 7.10 4.05
N GLU A 258 -28.49 7.93 4.95
CA GLU A 258 -27.86 9.17 5.41
C GLU A 258 -27.65 9.07 6.93
N TYR A 259 -26.57 9.64 7.46
CA TYR A 259 -26.37 9.75 8.91
C TYR A 259 -26.83 11.12 9.42
N ASP A 260 -27.72 11.13 10.41
CA ASP A 260 -28.19 12.34 11.10
C ASP A 260 -27.34 12.55 12.36
N GLU A 261 -26.38 13.48 12.28
CA GLU A 261 -25.46 13.82 13.37
C GLU A 261 -26.17 14.37 14.62
N ASP A 262 -27.19 15.22 14.42
CA ASP A 262 -27.93 15.87 15.50
C ASP A 262 -28.70 14.86 16.36
N ARG A 263 -29.27 13.84 15.70
CA ARG A 263 -30.04 12.78 16.36
C ARG A 263 -29.21 11.57 16.73
N HIS A 264 -28.00 11.47 16.19
CA HIS A 264 -27.19 10.26 16.22
C HIS A 264 -28.03 9.05 15.76
N ALA A 265 -28.50 9.12 14.52
CA ALA A 265 -29.41 8.12 13.96
C ALA A 265 -29.13 7.88 12.47
N ILE A 266 -29.40 6.66 12.01
CA ILE A 266 -29.33 6.30 10.59
C ILE A 266 -30.67 6.60 9.94
N LYS A 267 -30.66 7.26 8.80
CA LYS A 267 -31.85 7.75 8.11
C LYS A 267 -31.95 7.13 6.72
N CYS A 268 -33.13 6.59 6.38
CA CYS A 268 -33.37 6.13 5.02
C CYS A 268 -33.59 7.34 4.09
N GLU A 269 -32.83 7.44 3.00
CA GLU A 269 -32.96 8.57 2.07
C GLU A 269 -34.35 8.64 1.40
N SER A 270 -34.95 7.49 1.10
CA SER A 270 -36.21 7.43 0.36
C SER A 270 -37.44 7.86 1.16
N CYS A 271 -37.58 7.37 2.39
CA CYS A 271 -38.78 7.62 3.21
C CYS A 271 -38.51 8.45 4.47
N GLN A 272 -37.24 8.79 4.72
CA GLN A 272 -36.80 9.65 5.82
C GLN A 272 -37.10 9.05 7.23
N SER A 273 -37.30 7.73 7.31
CA SER A 273 -37.39 7.02 8.59
C SER A 273 -36.04 6.99 9.29
N HIS A 274 -36.05 6.99 10.62
CA HIS A 274 -34.85 6.98 11.45
C HIS A 274 -34.71 5.62 12.13
N HIS A 275 -33.47 5.17 12.26
CA HIS A 275 -33.07 3.87 12.77
C HIS A 275 -31.88 4.06 13.73
N ASP A 276 -31.64 3.05 14.58
CA ASP A 276 -30.57 3.10 15.57
C ASP A 276 -29.18 3.17 14.90
N PRO A 277 -28.17 3.82 15.51
CA PRO A 277 -26.83 4.01 14.95
C PRO A 277 -25.93 2.79 15.13
N ASN A 278 -26.44 1.59 14.83
CA ASN A 278 -25.72 0.32 14.92
C ASN A 278 -26.02 -0.56 13.69
N ILE A 279 -25.35 -1.70 13.57
CA ILE A 279 -25.49 -2.58 12.40
C ILE A 279 -26.92 -3.06 12.16
N ASP A 280 -27.66 -3.32 13.23
CA ASP A 280 -29.05 -3.71 13.17
C ASP A 280 -29.94 -2.57 12.63
N GLY A 281 -29.65 -1.34 13.02
CA GLY A 281 -30.27 -0.14 12.46
C GLY A 281 -29.89 0.13 11.01
N MET A 282 -28.61 -0.09 10.65
CA MET A 282 -28.12 -0.02 9.27
C MET A 282 -28.86 -1.00 8.36
N ARG A 283 -28.96 -2.27 8.76
CA ARG A 283 -29.76 -3.28 8.05
C ARG A 283 -31.22 -2.87 7.89
N ARG A 284 -31.82 -2.30 8.94
CA ARG A 284 -33.21 -1.82 8.88
C ARG A 284 -33.37 -0.62 7.95
N ALA A 285 -32.40 0.29 7.92
CA ALA A 285 -32.42 1.48 7.07
C ALA A 285 -32.30 1.11 5.60
N ILE A 286 -31.38 0.20 5.25
CA ILE A 286 -31.23 -0.35 3.90
C ILE A 286 -32.53 -1.07 3.48
N ASN A 287 -32.97 -2.05 4.27
CA ASN A 287 -34.18 -2.83 3.97
C ASN A 287 -35.50 -2.03 4.07
N CYS A 288 -35.46 -0.76 4.47
CA CYS A 288 -36.67 0.05 4.59
C CYS A 288 -37.28 0.33 3.21
N CYS A 289 -36.45 0.67 2.23
CA CYS A 289 -36.86 1.02 0.87
C CYS A 289 -35.93 0.45 -0.21
N HIS A 290 -34.88 -0.27 0.17
CA HIS A 290 -33.92 -0.92 -0.73
C HIS A 290 -33.73 -2.39 -0.36
N ASP A 291 -32.97 -3.10 -1.17
CA ASP A 291 -32.61 -4.49 -0.93
C ASP A 291 -31.18 -4.54 -0.40
N LEU A 292 -30.97 -5.28 0.70
CA LEU A 292 -29.64 -5.44 1.28
C LEU A 292 -28.67 -6.12 0.31
N ASP A 293 -29.17 -7.08 -0.49
CA ASP A 293 -28.37 -7.80 -1.47
C ASP A 293 -27.92 -6.92 -2.66
N ALA A 294 -28.51 -5.73 -2.80
CA ALA A 294 -28.17 -4.76 -3.84
C ALA A 294 -27.21 -3.66 -3.35
N VAL A 295 -26.89 -3.63 -2.05
CA VAL A 295 -25.93 -2.68 -1.48
C VAL A 295 -24.53 -3.27 -1.55
N ASP A 296 -23.56 -2.46 -2.00
CA ASP A 296 -22.16 -2.83 -1.86
C ASP A 296 -21.81 -2.86 -0.37
N ARG A 297 -21.36 -4.02 0.09
CA ARG A 297 -20.93 -4.22 1.48
C ARG A 297 -19.76 -3.30 1.84
N ASP A 298 -18.90 -2.96 0.90
CA ASP A 298 -17.79 -2.03 1.12
C ASP A 298 -18.26 -0.61 1.47
N ASP A 299 -19.56 -0.29 1.25
CA ASP A 299 -20.17 0.97 1.66
C ASP A 299 -20.85 0.89 3.04
N VAL A 300 -20.81 -0.27 3.72
CA VAL A 300 -21.34 -0.44 5.07
C VAL A 300 -20.20 -0.33 6.11
N PRO A 301 -20.06 0.81 6.81
CA PRO A 301 -18.98 1.01 7.77
C PRO A 301 -19.24 0.27 9.09
N VAL A 302 -18.20 0.12 9.90
CA VAL A 302 -18.36 -0.20 11.32
C VAL A 302 -19.14 0.93 12.00
N CYS A 303 -20.27 0.60 12.61
CA CYS A 303 -21.17 1.61 13.17
C CYS A 303 -20.72 2.07 14.57
N GLU A 304 -20.33 1.11 15.40
CA GLU A 304 -19.99 1.31 16.81
C GLU A 304 -18.47 1.25 17.03
N ILE A 305 -17.95 2.12 17.90
CA ILE A 305 -16.54 2.13 18.33
C ILE A 305 -16.52 1.94 19.85
N ASN A 306 -15.99 0.82 20.34
CA ASN A 306 -16.06 0.48 21.76
C ASN A 306 -14.97 1.16 22.61
N LEU A 307 -14.63 2.42 22.34
CA LEU A 307 -13.54 3.11 23.02
C LEU A 307 -13.89 3.39 24.49
N LYS A 308 -13.18 2.74 25.41
CA LYS A 308 -13.47 2.78 26.85
C LYS A 308 -12.96 4.03 27.57
N LEU A 309 -12.25 4.93 26.87
CA LEU A 309 -11.61 6.10 27.45
C LEU A 309 -12.58 7.26 27.67
N THR A 310 -12.55 7.82 28.87
CA THR A 310 -13.24 9.09 29.18
C THR A 310 -12.59 10.27 28.47
N ALA A 311 -13.29 11.39 28.33
CA ALA A 311 -12.74 12.60 27.71
C ALA A 311 -11.45 13.09 28.38
N GLU A 312 -11.36 12.99 29.71
CA GLU A 312 -10.15 13.35 30.47
C GLU A 312 -8.98 12.40 30.15
N GLU A 313 -9.23 11.09 30.04
CA GLU A 313 -8.21 10.11 29.69
C GLU A 313 -7.73 10.25 28.24
N ARG A 314 -8.63 10.60 27.31
CA ARG A 314 -8.27 10.89 25.91
C ARG A 314 -7.42 12.15 25.79
N ALA A 315 -7.81 13.24 26.46
CA ALA A 315 -7.03 14.47 26.48
C ALA A 315 -5.64 14.28 27.15
N ALA A 316 -5.51 13.31 28.05
CA ALA A 316 -4.23 12.93 28.66
C ALA A 316 -3.41 11.96 27.80
N ALA A 317 -4.02 11.30 26.81
CA ALA A 317 -3.30 10.46 25.87
C ALA A 317 -2.44 11.34 24.96
N ALA A 318 -1.22 10.91 24.65
CA ALA A 318 -0.35 11.59 23.68
C ALA A 318 -0.76 11.29 22.22
N LEU A 319 -2.04 11.02 21.98
CA LEU A 319 -2.62 10.59 20.70
C LEU A 319 -3.89 11.40 20.43
N THR A 320 -4.21 11.56 19.15
CA THR A 320 -5.47 12.17 18.72
C THR A 320 -6.66 11.23 18.94
N ASP A 321 -7.87 11.79 19.04
CA ASP A 321 -9.10 10.98 19.15
C ASP A 321 -9.25 10.02 17.95
N ARG A 322 -8.84 10.43 16.73
CA ARG A 322 -8.83 9.56 15.54
C ARG A 322 -7.85 8.39 15.68
N GLN A 323 -6.66 8.63 16.22
CA GLN A 323 -5.70 7.55 16.53
C GLN A 323 -6.24 6.56 17.56
N LEU A 324 -6.92 7.06 18.61
CA LEU A 324 -7.55 6.21 19.63
C LEU A 324 -8.72 5.40 19.06
N CYS A 325 -9.57 6.02 18.24
CA CYS A 325 -10.65 5.34 17.53
C CYS A 325 -10.10 4.25 16.59
N PHE A 326 -9.03 4.55 15.86
CA PHE A 326 -8.40 3.59 14.96
C PHE A 326 -7.80 2.39 15.71
N LEU A 327 -7.09 2.63 16.82
CA LEU A 327 -6.61 1.54 17.70
C LEU A 327 -7.77 0.65 18.15
N GLN A 328 -8.90 1.24 18.57
CA GLN A 328 -10.05 0.48 19.03
C GLN A 328 -10.69 -0.35 17.90
N VAL A 329 -10.96 0.23 16.72
CA VAL A 329 -11.62 -0.54 15.64
C VAL A 329 -10.73 -1.67 15.11
N VAL A 330 -9.40 -1.50 15.12
CA VAL A 330 -8.44 -2.57 14.79
C VAL A 330 -8.45 -3.65 15.86
N HIS A 331 -8.49 -3.28 17.14
CA HIS A 331 -8.62 -4.24 18.24
C HIS A 331 -9.93 -5.03 18.15
N ASP A 332 -11.05 -4.35 17.92
CA ASP A 332 -12.37 -4.98 17.79
C ASP A 332 -12.44 -5.93 16.58
N ALA A 333 -11.79 -5.57 15.47
CA ALA A 333 -11.63 -6.45 14.32
C ALA A 333 -10.78 -7.69 14.64
N GLN A 334 -9.69 -7.51 15.40
CA GLN A 334 -8.83 -8.61 15.86
C GLN A 334 -9.60 -9.58 16.80
N GLN A 335 -10.55 -9.08 17.60
CA GLN A 335 -11.39 -9.89 18.48
C GLN A 335 -12.66 -10.45 17.81
N GLY A 336 -12.90 -10.14 16.53
CA GLY A 336 -14.11 -10.56 15.82
C GLY A 336 -15.39 -9.94 16.36
N HIS A 337 -15.32 -8.73 16.91
CA HIS A 337 -16.47 -8.01 17.47
C HIS A 337 -17.34 -7.33 16.42
N HIS A 338 -16.84 -7.13 15.20
CA HIS A 338 -17.60 -6.55 14.11
C HIS A 338 -18.50 -7.60 13.47
N ASP A 339 -19.70 -7.18 13.06
CA ASP A 339 -20.56 -8.02 12.27
C ASP A 339 -19.92 -8.27 10.89
N PRO A 340 -20.04 -9.47 10.29
CA PRO A 340 -19.51 -9.74 8.96
C PRO A 340 -20.02 -8.79 7.87
N LEU A 341 -21.14 -8.10 8.05
CA LEU A 341 -21.61 -7.05 7.13
C LEU A 341 -20.78 -5.75 7.25
N GLU A 342 -20.26 -5.43 8.43
CA GLU A 342 -19.46 -4.21 8.67
C GLU A 342 -17.97 -4.43 8.34
N PHE A 343 -17.43 -5.57 8.78
CA PHE A 343 -16.03 -5.93 8.57
C PHE A 343 -15.83 -7.44 8.78
N ASP A 344 -15.16 -8.09 7.83
CA ASP A 344 -14.77 -9.50 7.88
C ASP A 344 -13.26 -9.58 7.67
N LEU A 345 -12.53 -9.97 8.71
CA LEU A 345 -11.07 -10.07 8.71
C LEU A 345 -10.52 -10.93 7.57
N ILE A 346 -11.29 -11.90 7.07
CA ILE A 346 -10.86 -12.82 6.01
C ILE A 346 -10.90 -12.17 4.63
N ARG A 347 -11.89 -11.31 4.43
CA ARG A 347 -12.19 -10.70 3.13
C ARG A 347 -11.58 -9.31 3.03
N ASP A 348 -11.71 -8.54 4.09
CA ASP A 348 -11.51 -7.11 4.06
C ASP A 348 -10.11 -6.72 4.47
N SER A 349 -9.56 -5.78 3.71
CA SER A 349 -8.38 -5.08 4.16
C SER A 349 -8.75 -4.08 5.26
N MET A 350 -7.91 -3.98 6.31
CA MET A 350 -8.03 -2.91 7.32
C MET A 350 -7.74 -1.50 6.75
N MET A 351 -7.55 -1.36 5.44
CA MET A 351 -7.75 -0.10 4.74
C MET A 351 -9.16 0.45 4.95
N ARG A 352 -10.19 -0.42 4.97
CA ARG A 352 -11.59 -0.05 5.24
C ARG A 352 -11.75 0.59 6.60
N LEU A 353 -11.15 0.00 7.64
CA LEU A 353 -11.17 0.58 8.98
C LEU A 353 -10.53 1.97 9.03
N LYS A 354 -9.53 2.26 8.19
CA LYS A 354 -8.94 3.61 8.11
C LYS A 354 -9.92 4.62 7.52
N GLU A 355 -10.65 4.22 6.48
CA GLU A 355 -11.67 5.04 5.82
C GLU A 355 -12.86 5.29 6.74
N TYR A 356 -13.27 4.28 7.51
CA TYR A 356 -14.42 4.38 8.42
C TYR A 356 -14.18 5.36 9.57
N VAL A 357 -12.92 5.52 10.02
CA VAL A 357 -12.57 6.49 11.07
C VAL A 357 -11.86 7.74 10.54
N ASP A 358 -11.74 7.85 9.22
CA ASP A 358 -11.07 8.94 8.49
C ASP A 358 -9.66 9.25 9.03
N ILE A 359 -8.86 8.23 9.34
CA ILE A 359 -7.49 8.45 9.85
C ILE A 359 -6.48 8.54 8.70
N ASP A 360 -5.63 9.56 8.75
CA ASP A 360 -4.60 9.78 7.75
C ASP A 360 -3.40 8.82 7.92
N ASN A 361 -2.58 8.72 6.87
CA ASN A 361 -1.44 7.81 6.84
C ASN A 361 -0.28 8.23 7.76
N GLU A 362 -0.13 9.52 8.09
CA GLU A 362 0.90 10.03 9.00
C GLU A 362 0.57 9.61 10.44
N ALA A 363 -0.68 9.83 10.87
CA ALA A 363 -1.20 9.40 12.17
C ALA A 363 -1.11 7.87 12.36
N VAL A 364 -1.39 7.07 11.32
CA VAL A 364 -1.20 5.61 11.37
C VAL A 364 0.28 5.23 11.45
N LYS A 365 1.17 5.94 10.74
CA LYS A 365 2.62 5.69 10.82
C LYS A 365 3.15 5.96 12.23
N GLU A 366 2.69 7.01 12.89
CA GLU A 366 3.05 7.30 14.28
C GLU A 366 2.68 6.16 15.23
N LEU A 367 1.48 5.60 15.09
CA LEU A 367 1.05 4.42 15.87
C LEU A 367 1.96 3.21 15.64
N THR A 368 2.38 2.97 14.39
CA THR A 368 3.30 1.87 14.08
C THR A 368 4.75 2.13 14.51
N ASN A 369 5.23 3.37 14.43
CA ASN A 369 6.57 3.75 14.84
C ASN A 369 6.73 3.81 16.37
N SER A 370 5.62 3.97 17.09
CA SER A 370 5.57 3.99 18.55
C SER A 370 5.27 2.61 19.15
N ASP A 371 5.38 1.54 18.36
CA ASP A 371 5.13 0.15 18.77
C ASP A 371 3.73 -0.09 19.38
N LEU A 372 2.75 0.78 19.13
CA LEU A 372 1.36 0.59 19.57
C LEU A 372 0.59 -0.35 18.64
N MET A 373 1.06 -0.50 17.40
CA MET A 373 0.47 -1.35 16.39
C MET A 373 1.54 -1.96 15.47
N ASN A 374 1.31 -3.20 15.07
CA ASN A 374 2.08 -3.86 14.02
C ASN A 374 1.34 -3.79 12.69
N ARG A 375 2.09 -3.76 11.58
CA ARG A 375 1.56 -3.70 10.22
C ARG A 375 2.01 -4.91 9.40
N ASP A 376 1.02 -5.63 8.87
CA ASP A 376 1.19 -6.76 7.97
C ASP A 376 0.61 -6.46 6.60
N THR A 377 1.29 -6.87 5.52
CA THR A 377 0.87 -6.58 4.14
C THR A 377 0.45 -7.82 3.35
N GLN A 378 0.45 -8.98 4.00
CA GLN A 378 0.04 -10.24 3.42
C GLN A 378 -1.01 -10.90 4.32
N PRO A 379 -2.06 -11.49 3.74
CA PRO A 379 -2.36 -11.54 2.30
C PRO A 379 -2.85 -10.19 1.72
N HIS A 380 -3.56 -9.41 2.52
CA HIS A 380 -3.95 -8.01 2.31
C HIS A 380 -3.39 -7.17 3.49
N LEU A 381 -3.73 -5.87 3.58
CA LEU A 381 -3.25 -5.02 4.68
C LEU A 381 -4.03 -5.33 5.96
N LEU A 382 -3.28 -5.77 6.98
CA LEU A 382 -3.76 -6.06 8.33
C LEU A 382 -2.92 -5.25 9.34
N TYR A 383 -3.56 -4.85 10.42
CA TYR A 383 -2.94 -4.25 11.58
C TYR A 383 -3.24 -5.11 12.80
N SER A 384 -2.31 -5.15 13.75
CA SER A 384 -2.50 -5.83 15.03
C SER A 384 -2.16 -4.87 16.15
N VAL A 385 -3.03 -4.75 17.15
CA VAL A 385 -2.77 -3.87 18.30
C VAL A 385 -1.81 -4.59 19.25
N THR A 386 -0.72 -3.91 19.62
CA THR A 386 0.26 -4.48 20.56
C THR A 386 -0.26 -4.43 21.99
N ALA A 387 0.46 -5.04 22.93
CA ALA A 387 0.13 -4.92 24.35
C ALA A 387 0.13 -3.45 24.82
N ASP A 388 1.08 -2.65 24.32
CA ASP A 388 1.15 -1.22 24.66
C ASP A 388 0.00 -0.43 24.03
N GLY A 389 -0.38 -0.75 22.78
CA GLY A 389 -1.56 -0.18 22.15
C GLY A 389 -2.85 -0.46 22.93
N ARG A 390 -3.04 -1.69 23.41
CA ARG A 390 -4.20 -2.07 24.24
C ARG A 390 -4.25 -1.32 25.56
N ASN A 391 -3.10 -1.15 26.21
CA ASN A 391 -3.00 -0.36 27.44
C ASN A 391 -3.46 1.08 27.22
N VAL A 392 -3.11 1.67 26.07
CA VAL A 392 -3.51 3.03 25.72
C VAL A 392 -5.03 3.18 25.60
N ILE A 393 -5.73 2.20 25.00
CA ILE A 393 -7.21 2.23 24.86
C ILE A 393 -7.96 1.62 26.05
N ASN A 394 -7.26 1.33 27.16
CA ASN A 394 -7.79 0.71 28.37
C ASN A 394 -8.45 -0.68 28.14
N GLU A 395 -7.92 -1.42 27.16
CA GLU A 395 -8.23 -2.84 26.98
C GLU A 395 -7.30 -3.66 27.88
N THR A 396 -7.68 -3.77 29.17
CA THR A 396 -6.89 -4.48 30.19
C THR A 396 -7.46 -5.86 30.54
N HIS A 397 -6.53 -6.79 30.77
CA HIS A 397 -6.79 -8.22 30.96
C HIS A 397 -7.45 -8.57 32.30
N ARG A 398 -8.32 -9.60 32.31
CA ARG A 398 -8.62 -10.41 33.51
C ARG A 398 -8.21 -11.87 33.29
N ALA A 399 -7.07 -12.25 33.87
CA ALA A 399 -6.60 -13.63 33.86
C ALA A 399 -7.68 -14.59 34.42
N GLY A 400 -8.07 -15.60 33.63
CA GLY A 400 -9.02 -16.65 34.01
C GLY A 400 -10.46 -16.51 33.47
N LEU A 401 -10.77 -15.44 32.72
CA LEU A 401 -12.05 -15.28 31.98
C LEU A 401 -11.84 -15.36 30.46
N ASP A 402 -10.71 -14.86 29.96
CA ASP A 402 -10.43 -14.68 28.52
C ASP A 402 -9.46 -15.74 27.95
N HIS A 403 -9.30 -16.88 28.64
CA HIS A 403 -8.41 -17.97 28.22
C HIS A 403 -9.10 -19.33 28.37
N GLY A 404 -9.17 -20.08 27.27
CA GLY A 404 -9.72 -21.44 27.20
C GLY A 404 -9.53 -22.05 25.82
N ASP A 405 -9.86 -23.33 25.68
CA ASP A 405 -9.89 -24.02 24.38
C ASP A 405 -10.86 -23.30 23.43
N GLY A 406 -10.45 -23.12 22.17
CA GLY A 406 -11.24 -22.41 21.17
C GLY A 406 -11.09 -20.88 21.15
N VAL A 407 -10.30 -20.28 22.06
CA VAL A 407 -10.06 -18.82 22.09
C VAL A 407 -8.57 -18.52 21.92
N GLY A 408 -8.24 -17.69 20.92
CA GLY A 408 -6.90 -17.18 20.58
C GLY A 408 -6.15 -16.57 21.76
N ASP A 409 -4.82 -16.41 21.65
CA ASP A 409 -4.13 -15.55 22.62
C ASP A 409 -4.51 -14.09 22.33
N LEU A 410 -4.76 -13.28 23.35
CA LEU A 410 -5.04 -11.86 23.15
C LEU A 410 -3.84 -11.13 22.52
N THR A 411 -2.61 -11.65 22.64
CA THR A 411 -1.42 -11.10 21.95
C THR A 411 -1.28 -11.56 20.50
N GLU A 412 -2.18 -12.42 20.04
CA GLU A 412 -2.17 -12.98 18.70
C GLU A 412 -2.37 -11.89 17.64
N SER A 413 -1.55 -11.89 16.60
CA SER A 413 -1.71 -10.92 15.52
C SER A 413 -2.95 -11.22 14.69
N SER A 414 -3.56 -10.18 14.13
CA SER A 414 -4.62 -10.30 13.13
C SER A 414 -4.23 -11.19 11.94
N GLN A 415 -2.95 -11.22 11.54
CA GLN A 415 -2.47 -12.13 10.47
C GLN A 415 -2.57 -13.62 10.84
N HIS A 416 -2.38 -13.96 12.12
CA HIS A 416 -2.48 -15.33 12.60
C HIS A 416 -3.94 -15.74 12.73
N ILE A 417 -4.76 -14.90 13.38
CA ILE A 417 -6.22 -15.11 13.52
C ILE A 417 -6.86 -15.29 12.14
N PHE A 418 -6.51 -14.42 11.19
CA PHE A 418 -6.91 -14.53 9.79
C PHE A 418 -6.61 -15.93 9.21
N ALA A 419 -5.39 -16.43 9.41
CA ALA A 419 -4.95 -17.67 8.80
C ALA A 419 -5.50 -18.93 9.50
N VAL A 420 -5.65 -18.89 10.83
CA VAL A 420 -6.35 -19.93 11.61
C VAL A 420 -7.81 -20.03 11.15
N GLU A 421 -8.48 -18.90 10.97
CA GLU A 421 -9.87 -18.89 10.53
C GLU A 421 -10.05 -19.38 9.08
N VAL A 422 -9.15 -19.00 8.17
CA VAL A 422 -9.12 -19.56 6.80
C VAL A 422 -8.89 -21.08 6.84
N ALA A 423 -7.95 -21.54 7.68
CA ALA A 423 -7.65 -22.95 7.85
C ALA A 423 -8.84 -23.72 8.45
N ARG A 424 -9.55 -23.13 9.41
CA ARG A 424 -10.75 -23.71 10.03
C ARG A 424 -11.84 -23.93 8.99
N ARG A 425 -12.16 -22.91 8.18
CA ARG A 425 -13.15 -23.03 7.10
C ARG A 425 -12.74 -24.05 6.04
N TYR A 426 -11.44 -24.17 5.77
CA TYR A 426 -10.91 -25.22 4.89
C TYR A 426 -11.14 -26.61 5.49
N LEU A 427 -10.81 -26.80 6.77
CA LEU A 427 -10.99 -28.07 7.47
C LEU A 427 -12.47 -28.47 7.53
N GLU A 428 -13.35 -27.50 7.77
CA GLU A 428 -14.80 -27.71 7.72
C GLU A 428 -15.24 -28.22 6.34
N ALA A 429 -14.86 -27.53 5.27
CA ALA A 429 -15.27 -27.90 3.92
C ALA A 429 -14.65 -29.21 3.40
N ALA A 430 -13.38 -29.47 3.73
CA ALA A 430 -12.63 -30.61 3.19
C ALA A 430 -12.79 -31.90 4.02
N TYR A 431 -13.03 -31.76 5.33
CA TYR A 431 -13.11 -32.88 6.27
C TYR A 431 -14.49 -32.99 6.92
N VAL A 432 -14.98 -31.96 7.61
CA VAL A 432 -16.25 -32.06 8.37
C VAL A 432 -17.46 -32.27 7.46
N ASP A 433 -17.54 -31.52 6.37
CA ASP A 433 -18.64 -31.61 5.38
C ASP A 433 -18.46 -32.78 4.40
N ASN A 434 -17.37 -33.54 4.53
CA ASN A 434 -17.05 -34.67 3.67
C ASN A 434 -17.45 -35.98 4.37
N ASP A 435 -18.53 -36.61 3.89
CA ASP A 435 -19.03 -37.90 4.40
C ASP A 435 -18.01 -39.05 4.38
N GLU A 436 -16.92 -38.93 3.61
CA GLU A 436 -15.83 -39.92 3.57
C GLU A 436 -14.75 -39.68 4.64
N SER A 437 -14.77 -38.54 5.33
CA SER A 437 -13.86 -38.21 6.41
C SER A 437 -14.36 -38.73 7.76
N ALA A 438 -13.42 -39.03 8.67
CA ALA A 438 -13.74 -39.37 10.06
C ALA A 438 -13.95 -38.14 10.96
N VAL A 439 -13.54 -36.96 10.49
CA VAL A 439 -13.61 -35.70 11.26
C VAL A 439 -15.05 -35.22 11.35
N VAL A 440 -15.49 -34.87 12.56
CA VAL A 440 -16.84 -34.35 12.82
C VAL A 440 -16.84 -32.91 13.34
N GLU A 441 -15.68 -32.40 13.77
CA GLU A 441 -15.57 -31.08 14.35
C GLU A 441 -14.19 -30.46 14.11
N ALA A 442 -14.16 -29.20 13.67
CA ALA A 442 -12.96 -28.38 13.60
C ALA A 442 -12.86 -27.49 14.86
N ARG A 443 -11.77 -27.61 15.62
CA ARG A 443 -11.54 -26.80 16.83
C ARG A 443 -10.22 -26.03 16.74
N PRO A 444 -10.25 -24.68 16.68
CA PRO A 444 -9.03 -23.90 16.81
C PRO A 444 -8.51 -23.97 18.24
N TYR A 445 -7.23 -23.66 18.43
CA TYR A 445 -6.65 -23.36 19.73
C TYR A 445 -6.81 -24.50 20.75
N TYR A 446 -6.47 -25.72 20.35
CA TYR A 446 -6.75 -26.93 21.10
C TYR A 446 -5.60 -27.28 22.05
N GLY A 447 -5.88 -27.36 23.36
CA GLY A 447 -4.90 -27.79 24.36
C GLY A 447 -4.64 -29.30 24.31
N VAL A 448 -3.36 -29.69 24.44
CA VAL A 448 -2.93 -31.10 24.60
C VAL A 448 -2.32 -31.31 26.00
N ASP A 449 -2.33 -32.57 26.48
CA ASP A 449 -2.07 -32.96 27.88
C ASP A 449 -0.76 -32.44 28.50
N ASP A 450 0.23 -32.06 27.69
CA ASP A 450 1.52 -31.51 28.13
C ASP A 450 1.54 -29.97 28.30
N GLY A 451 0.37 -29.32 28.23
CA GLY A 451 0.26 -27.86 28.31
C GLY A 451 0.69 -27.13 27.03
N HIS A 452 0.88 -27.89 25.95
CA HIS A 452 1.04 -27.37 24.60
C HIS A 452 -0.32 -27.13 23.97
N ARG A 453 -0.35 -26.30 22.92
CA ARG A 453 -1.57 -25.94 22.20
C ARG A 453 -1.29 -25.98 20.71
N LEU A 454 -2.20 -26.61 19.97
CA LEU A 454 -2.21 -26.64 18.52
C LEU A 454 -3.10 -25.51 17.99
N ASP A 455 -2.74 -24.95 16.85
CA ASP A 455 -3.50 -23.84 16.26
C ASP A 455 -4.89 -24.27 15.83
N LEU A 456 -5.03 -25.48 15.26
CA LEU A 456 -6.30 -26.03 14.82
C LEU A 456 -6.23 -27.56 14.72
N VAL A 457 -7.30 -28.23 15.14
CA VAL A 457 -7.46 -29.69 15.02
C VAL A 457 -8.80 -30.04 14.39
N GLY A 458 -8.82 -31.18 13.69
CA GLY A 458 -10.02 -31.90 13.29
C GLY A 458 -10.20 -33.11 14.20
N LEU A 459 -11.28 -33.12 14.97
CA LEU A 459 -11.61 -34.20 15.90
C LEU A 459 -12.56 -35.20 15.24
N ASP A 460 -12.33 -36.48 15.49
CA ASP A 460 -13.26 -37.55 15.12
C ASP A 460 -14.42 -37.68 16.11
N ALA A 461 -15.31 -38.66 15.87
CA ALA A 461 -16.47 -38.91 16.71
C ALA A 461 -16.13 -39.37 18.15
N ASP A 462 -14.93 -39.88 18.38
CA ASP A 462 -14.43 -40.30 19.69
C ASP A 462 -13.70 -39.16 20.42
N GLY A 463 -13.45 -38.03 19.73
CA GLY A 463 -12.75 -36.87 20.25
C GLY A 463 -11.23 -36.94 20.11
N GLU A 464 -10.73 -37.87 19.29
CA GLU A 464 -9.30 -38.02 18.98
C GLU A 464 -8.92 -37.10 17.81
N ILE A 465 -7.65 -36.68 17.77
CA ILE A 465 -7.14 -35.78 16.73
C ILE A 465 -6.88 -36.58 15.44
N ALA A 466 -7.76 -36.43 14.46
CA ALA A 466 -7.59 -37.04 13.14
C ALA A 466 -6.77 -36.13 12.19
N VAL A 467 -6.90 -34.81 12.33
CA VAL A 467 -6.14 -33.82 11.56
C VAL A 467 -5.57 -32.77 12.50
N ALA A 468 -4.32 -32.37 12.30
CA ALA A 468 -3.70 -31.25 12.99
C ALA A 468 -3.22 -30.21 11.98
N VAL A 469 -3.44 -28.94 12.29
CA VAL A 469 -3.07 -27.83 11.42
C VAL A 469 -2.25 -26.81 12.20
N GLU A 470 -1.11 -26.42 11.62
CA GLU A 470 -0.22 -25.38 12.16
C GLU A 470 -0.17 -24.16 11.24
N VAL A 471 -0.25 -22.97 11.81
CA VAL A 471 -0.31 -21.70 11.07
C VAL A 471 0.95 -20.89 11.31
N GLU A 472 1.93 -21.06 10.41
CA GLU A 472 3.26 -20.50 10.65
C GLU A 472 3.42 -19.08 10.07
N ARG A 473 3.84 -18.17 10.96
CA ARG A 473 4.12 -16.76 10.65
C ARG A 473 5.59 -16.51 10.34
N SER A 474 5.93 -15.25 10.06
CA SER A 474 7.32 -14.86 9.90
C SER A 474 8.05 -14.80 11.26
N ASN A 475 8.54 -15.94 11.76
CA ASN A 475 9.35 -16.00 12.97
C ASN A 475 10.88 -15.90 12.65
N PRO A 476 11.66 -15.04 13.33
CA PRO A 476 13.13 -15.05 13.24
C PRO A 476 13.76 -16.35 13.78
N ASP A 477 13.12 -17.02 14.74
CA ASP A 477 13.61 -18.24 15.39
C ASP A 477 13.13 -19.52 14.70
N ARG A 478 12.71 -19.43 13.43
CA ARG A 478 12.03 -20.52 12.69
C ARG A 478 12.79 -21.84 12.69
N ARG A 479 14.13 -21.82 12.67
CA ARG A 479 14.98 -23.03 12.68
C ARG A 479 14.92 -23.82 13.99
N SER A 480 14.35 -23.24 15.03
CA SER A 480 14.07 -23.89 16.31
C SER A 480 12.56 -24.06 16.55
N ALA A 481 11.75 -23.08 16.15
CA ALA A 481 10.29 -23.10 16.33
C ALA A 481 9.63 -24.14 15.42
N ALA A 482 9.87 -24.11 14.11
CA ALA A 482 9.20 -25.01 13.18
C ALA A 482 9.47 -26.51 13.48
N PRO A 483 10.70 -26.94 13.82
CA PRO A 483 10.92 -28.32 14.26
C PRO A 483 10.18 -28.67 15.55
N ALA A 484 10.08 -27.74 16.51
CA ALA A 484 9.35 -27.99 17.74
C ALA A 484 7.84 -28.12 17.49
N ASP A 485 7.26 -27.30 16.61
CA ASP A 485 5.85 -27.40 16.24
C ASP A 485 5.57 -28.65 15.41
N PHE A 486 6.50 -29.04 14.53
CA PHE A 486 6.46 -30.32 13.83
C PHE A 486 6.41 -31.50 14.81
N ASP A 487 7.33 -31.53 15.79
CA ASP A 487 7.41 -32.63 16.75
C ASP A 487 6.15 -32.70 17.64
N LYS A 488 5.52 -31.55 17.94
CA LYS A 488 4.23 -31.50 18.64
C LYS A 488 3.11 -32.14 17.82
N ILE A 489 3.01 -31.78 16.53
CA ILE A 489 2.00 -32.37 15.64
C ILE A 489 2.24 -33.87 15.50
N ALA A 490 3.48 -34.29 15.24
CA ALA A 490 3.85 -35.69 15.09
C ALA A 490 3.48 -36.52 16.33
N ALA A 491 3.64 -35.95 17.54
CA ALA A 491 3.29 -36.63 18.78
C ALA A 491 1.79 -36.93 18.95
N THR A 492 0.91 -36.26 18.19
CA THR A 492 -0.53 -36.56 18.20
C THR A 492 -0.88 -37.86 17.48
N GLY A 493 -0.05 -38.27 16.51
CA GLY A 493 -0.33 -39.42 15.65
C GLY A 493 -1.52 -39.22 14.70
N CYS A 494 -1.88 -37.97 14.40
CA CYS A 494 -2.95 -37.64 13.45
C CYS A 494 -2.66 -38.20 12.05
N GLU A 495 -3.72 -38.46 11.27
CA GLU A 495 -3.59 -38.96 9.90
C GLU A 495 -3.02 -37.88 8.98
N ASP A 496 -3.57 -36.67 9.07
CA ASP A 496 -3.12 -35.53 8.27
C ASP A 496 -2.54 -34.42 9.15
N ALA A 497 -1.31 -34.01 8.82
CA ALA A 497 -0.59 -32.90 9.44
C ALA A 497 -0.40 -31.77 8.41
N ILE A 498 -1.18 -30.70 8.52
CA ILE A 498 -1.26 -29.63 7.51
C ILE A 498 -0.56 -28.37 8.02
N TRP A 499 0.26 -27.75 7.18
CA TRP A 499 0.89 -26.47 7.49
C TRP A 499 0.35 -25.35 6.61
N VAL A 500 -0.01 -24.23 7.22
CA VAL A 500 -0.51 -23.04 6.51
C VAL A 500 0.50 -21.92 6.61
N ALA A 501 1.05 -21.52 5.47
CA ALA A 501 2.06 -20.47 5.39
C ALA A 501 1.48 -19.16 4.82
N MET A 502 1.93 -18.01 5.34
CA MET A 502 1.47 -16.69 4.85
C MET A 502 1.74 -16.43 3.37
N SER A 503 2.72 -17.12 2.79
CA SER A 503 2.99 -17.07 1.36
C SER A 503 3.73 -18.32 0.93
N ARG A 504 3.77 -18.56 -0.37
CA ARG A 504 4.57 -19.64 -0.95
C ARG A 504 6.04 -19.58 -0.54
N ARG A 505 6.65 -18.40 -0.57
CA ARG A 505 8.04 -18.20 -0.14
C ARG A 505 8.21 -18.62 1.32
N LYS A 506 7.24 -18.29 2.18
CA LYS A 506 7.25 -18.68 3.58
C LYS A 506 7.10 -20.19 3.77
N GLY A 507 6.27 -20.85 2.98
CA GLY A 507 6.19 -22.31 3.01
C GLY A 507 7.54 -22.97 2.68
N HIS A 508 8.25 -22.49 1.65
CA HIS A 508 9.60 -22.98 1.35
C HIS A 508 10.62 -22.66 2.46
N GLU A 509 10.50 -21.51 3.14
CA GLU A 509 11.32 -21.22 4.33
C GLU A 509 11.05 -22.18 5.50
N ILE A 510 9.81 -22.66 5.67
CA ILE A 510 9.45 -23.67 6.67
C ILE A 510 10.09 -25.00 6.30
N LEU A 511 9.93 -25.44 5.05
CA LEU A 511 10.55 -26.67 4.55
C LEU A 511 12.08 -26.63 4.71
N ALA A 512 12.71 -25.50 4.42
CA ALA A 512 14.15 -25.32 4.61
C ALA A 512 14.56 -25.37 6.10
N ALA A 513 13.73 -24.84 7.00
CA ALA A 513 13.97 -24.91 8.43
C ALA A 513 13.80 -26.33 8.99
N LEU A 514 12.84 -27.10 8.47
CA LEU A 514 12.65 -28.51 8.82
C LEU A 514 13.75 -29.42 8.22
N ASN A 515 14.34 -29.04 7.09
CA ASN A 515 15.45 -29.78 6.46
C ASN A 515 16.82 -29.49 7.11
N ASP A 516 17.05 -28.26 7.56
CA ASP A 516 18.29 -27.84 8.24
C ASP A 516 17.98 -27.08 9.55
N PRO A 517 17.50 -27.79 10.59
CA PRO A 517 17.14 -27.22 11.89
C PRO A 517 18.36 -26.95 12.77
N ASP A 518 18.19 -26.10 13.79
CA ASP A 518 19.29 -25.70 14.69
C ASP A 518 19.78 -26.84 15.61
N ASP A 519 18.91 -27.81 15.91
CA ASP A 519 19.27 -29.02 16.67
C ASP A 519 20.05 -30.05 15.83
N GLY A 520 20.07 -29.88 14.50
CA GLY A 520 20.81 -30.70 13.55
C GLY A 520 20.12 -31.99 13.11
N ASP A 521 18.87 -32.24 13.50
CA ASP A 521 18.11 -33.45 13.16
C ASP A 521 17.04 -33.16 12.09
N PRO A 522 17.24 -33.42 10.79
CA PRO A 522 16.26 -33.08 9.76
C PRO A 522 14.91 -33.81 9.95
N ARG A 523 13.79 -33.07 9.85
CA ARG A 523 12.42 -33.63 9.87
C ARG A 523 11.92 -33.98 8.47
N VAL A 524 12.43 -33.29 7.45
CA VAL A 524 12.10 -33.55 6.04
C VAL A 524 13.38 -33.68 5.22
N GLU A 525 13.43 -34.63 4.28
CA GLU A 525 14.65 -34.91 3.49
C GLU A 525 14.72 -34.12 2.16
N ASN A 526 13.56 -33.81 1.56
CA ASN A 526 13.46 -33.25 0.21
C ASN A 526 13.59 -31.72 0.22
N THR A 527 14.53 -31.18 -0.57
CA THR A 527 14.60 -29.75 -0.88
C THR A 527 14.03 -29.48 -2.27
N TYR A 528 12.93 -28.75 -2.32
CA TYR A 528 12.35 -28.25 -3.55
C TYR A 528 12.92 -26.88 -3.86
N SER A 529 12.99 -26.50 -5.14
CA SER A 529 13.31 -25.10 -5.46
C SER A 529 12.18 -24.18 -4.97
N ASP A 530 12.50 -22.95 -4.55
CA ASP A 530 11.51 -21.90 -4.26
C ASP A 530 10.53 -21.65 -5.44
N GLY A 531 10.95 -22.07 -6.63
CA GLY A 531 10.23 -22.11 -7.91
C GLY A 531 9.16 -23.20 -8.06
N THR A 532 9.02 -24.11 -7.10
CA THR A 532 7.99 -25.18 -7.08
C THR A 532 6.70 -24.74 -6.36
N PRO A 533 5.50 -24.92 -6.94
CA PRO A 533 4.24 -24.75 -6.21
C PRO A 533 4.19 -25.66 -4.97
N LEU A 534 3.70 -25.14 -3.84
CA LEU A 534 3.59 -25.95 -2.61
C LEU A 534 2.60 -27.10 -2.77
N SER A 535 1.59 -26.97 -3.62
CA SER A 535 0.67 -28.06 -3.99
C SER A 535 1.34 -29.19 -4.78
N GLU A 536 2.58 -29.01 -5.26
CA GLU A 536 3.37 -30.05 -5.93
C GLU A 536 4.47 -30.63 -5.02
N VAL A 537 4.58 -30.12 -3.79
CA VAL A 537 5.48 -30.67 -2.78
C VAL A 537 4.80 -31.90 -2.19
N THR A 538 5.47 -33.05 -2.22
CA THR A 538 4.98 -34.29 -1.64
C THR A 538 5.91 -34.67 -0.50
N ILE A 539 5.42 -34.55 0.73
CA ILE A 539 6.14 -34.89 1.95
C ILE A 539 5.20 -35.76 2.78
N GLU A 540 5.64 -36.98 3.08
CA GLU A 540 4.86 -37.96 3.82
C GLU A 540 5.59 -38.23 5.12
N THR A 541 5.36 -37.37 6.12
CA THR A 541 5.99 -37.46 7.45
C THR A 541 4.96 -37.19 8.54
N GLU A 542 5.18 -37.75 9.74
CA GLU A 542 4.20 -37.69 10.84
C GLU A 542 3.81 -36.26 11.26
N GLY A 543 4.71 -35.28 11.12
CA GLY A 543 4.44 -33.87 11.47
C GLY A 543 4.18 -32.95 10.29
N LEU A 544 4.21 -33.46 9.05
CA LEU A 544 3.94 -32.71 7.83
C LEU A 544 3.55 -33.68 6.69
N THR A 545 2.28 -33.59 6.30
CA THR A 545 1.68 -34.26 5.14
C THR A 545 1.46 -33.28 3.99
N ASP A 546 1.01 -32.07 4.32
CA ASP A 546 0.63 -31.06 3.34
C ASP A 546 1.07 -29.66 3.80
N ILE A 547 1.36 -28.79 2.83
CA ILE A 547 1.65 -27.38 3.11
C ILE A 547 1.02 -26.47 2.07
N TYR A 548 0.23 -25.50 2.53
CA TYR A 548 -0.52 -24.60 1.67
C TYR A 548 -0.19 -23.13 1.95
N PRO A 549 -0.05 -22.28 0.91
CA PRO A 549 -0.16 -20.84 1.11
C PRO A 549 -1.58 -20.49 1.58
N VAL A 550 -1.74 -19.60 2.55
CA VAL A 550 -3.06 -19.20 3.05
C VAL A 550 -3.99 -18.64 1.96
N LYS A 551 -3.42 -17.96 0.95
CA LYS A 551 -4.16 -17.51 -0.24
C LYS A 551 -4.73 -18.65 -1.08
N HIS A 552 -4.04 -19.78 -1.12
CA HIS A 552 -4.54 -20.94 -1.85
C HIS A 552 -5.81 -21.47 -1.17
N LEU A 553 -5.77 -21.70 0.15
CA LEU A 553 -6.93 -22.17 0.91
C LEU A 553 -8.12 -21.22 0.80
N ARG A 554 -7.88 -19.91 0.96
CA ARG A 554 -8.93 -18.88 0.83
C ARG A 554 -9.61 -18.93 -0.54
N ASN A 555 -8.83 -19.07 -1.62
CA ASN A 555 -9.36 -19.08 -2.99
C ASN A 555 -10.09 -20.39 -3.31
N THR A 556 -9.66 -21.52 -2.75
CA THR A 556 -10.34 -22.82 -2.92
C THR A 556 -11.74 -22.80 -2.31
N LEU A 557 -11.93 -22.04 -1.23
CA LEU A 557 -13.23 -21.88 -0.56
C LEU A 557 -14.16 -20.86 -1.25
N ASP A 558 -13.76 -20.27 -2.38
CA ASP A 558 -14.50 -19.21 -3.08
C ASP A 558 -14.82 -17.99 -2.16
N LEU A 559 -14.05 -17.80 -1.09
CA LEU A 559 -14.26 -16.72 -0.09
C LEU A 559 -13.95 -15.30 -0.62
N GLU A 560 -13.51 -15.18 -1.87
CA GLU A 560 -13.35 -13.88 -2.57
C GLU A 560 -14.67 -13.33 -3.13
N LYS A 561 -15.75 -14.12 -3.10
CA LYS A 561 -17.15 -13.67 -3.29
C LYS A 561 -17.83 -13.52 -1.93
#